data_AF-A0A7W9AZI8-F1
#
_entry.id   AF-A0A7W9AZI8-F1
#
_cell.length_a   1.000
_cell.length_b   1.000
_cell.length_c   1.000
_cell.angle_alpha   90.00
_cell.angle_beta   90.00
_cell.angle_gamma   90.00
#
_symmetry.space_group_name_H-M   'P 1'
#
loop_
_entity.id
_entity.type
_entity.pdbx_description
1 polymer ?
#
loop_
_entity_poly.entity_id
_entity_poly.type
_entity_poly.pdbx_seq_one_letter_code
_entity_poly.pdbx_strand_id
1 'polypeptide(L)'
;MQVIQHVPQNGASLKIINTNNNTTQNTLKTPFTNHPKTGLKTKNQKITPKPTLFTLAKNEPLHTPDGIKPRPAITSRTIEELPDPFRRRWHDLNLNDKLALSFIETERHGGYSFRLTFSAQLAWKLLAASDPATVFCRDHLRPALKQEFGKVLPYSFRFEFSKEGTLHIHGAIIIPEMERTGIEQRLHSVLNKAGGSTGTGTQSHVAPLYDPLRYFYYLEKSAKETRSKMEHNLKGITAISGELKQLIKALHDNNRTNAK
;
A
#
# COMPACT_ATOMS: atom_id res chain seq x y z
N MET A 1 21.72 43.84 -48.08
CA MET A 1 20.54 44.66 -48.48
C MET A 1 19.35 43.72 -48.43
N GLN A 2 18.26 43.91 -47.67
CA GLN A 2 17.69 45.06 -46.98
C GLN A 2 17.09 44.61 -45.63
N VAL A 3 17.15 45.54 -44.68
CA VAL A 3 16.43 45.62 -43.41
C VAL A 3 15.00 46.12 -43.68
N ILE A 4 14.04 45.82 -42.77
CA ILE A 4 12.91 46.64 -42.25
C ILE A 4 12.03 45.64 -41.43
N GLN A 5 12.01 45.57 -40.08
CA GLN A 5 11.53 46.49 -39.02
C GLN A 5 10.07 46.96 -39.15
N HIS A 6 9.12 46.44 -38.34
CA HIS A 6 8.42 47.19 -37.25
C HIS A 6 7.24 46.42 -36.60
N VAL A 7 7.22 46.49 -35.27
CA VAL A 7 6.13 46.30 -34.27
C VAL A 7 5.30 47.64 -34.28
N PRO A 8 4.07 47.86 -33.71
CA PRO A 8 3.56 47.36 -32.41
C PRO A 8 2.02 47.28 -32.19
N GLN A 9 1.63 47.00 -30.93
CA GLN A 9 0.52 47.54 -30.09
C GLN A 9 -0.24 46.45 -29.31
N ASN A 10 -0.13 46.39 -27.97
CA ASN A 10 -0.79 47.19 -26.91
C ASN A 10 -2.21 46.71 -26.54
N GLY A 11 -2.43 46.47 -25.24
CA GLY A 11 -3.75 46.22 -24.67
C GLY A 11 -3.69 45.83 -23.19
N ALA A 12 -3.65 46.84 -22.32
CA ALA A 12 -3.64 46.75 -20.85
C ALA A 12 -5.06 46.63 -20.24
N SER A 13 -5.13 46.13 -19.00
CA SER A 13 -6.05 46.51 -17.88
C SER A 13 -6.40 45.30 -17.01
N LEU A 14 -6.61 45.34 -15.70
CA LEU A 14 -6.61 46.40 -14.68
C LEU A 14 -6.51 45.73 -13.28
N LYS A 15 -6.08 46.53 -12.32
CA LYS A 15 -5.92 46.28 -10.88
C LYS A 15 -7.22 45.86 -10.17
N ILE A 16 -7.11 45.09 -9.08
CA ILE A 16 -7.79 45.43 -7.82
C ILE A 16 -6.84 45.23 -6.64
N ILE A 17 -6.63 46.34 -5.92
CA ILE A 17 -6.00 46.48 -4.61
C ILE A 17 -7.12 46.32 -3.58
N ASN A 18 -6.87 45.66 -2.45
CA ASN A 18 -7.65 45.92 -1.26
C ASN A 18 -6.76 45.87 0.00
N THR A 19 -6.73 47.00 0.69
CA THR A 19 -5.94 47.25 1.90
C THR A 19 -6.89 47.54 3.08
N ASN A 20 -6.43 47.08 4.25
CA ASN A 20 -6.67 47.59 5.60
C ASN A 20 -8.03 47.34 6.28
N ASN A 21 -7.99 46.80 7.51
CA ASN A 21 -8.06 47.63 8.72
C ASN A 21 -7.82 46.83 10.02
N ASN A 22 -7.03 47.43 10.92
CA ASN A 22 -6.90 47.11 12.34
C ASN A 22 -8.14 47.57 13.13
N THR A 23 -8.52 46.89 14.21
CA THR A 23 -9.16 47.51 15.40
C THR A 23 -8.91 46.67 16.65
N THR A 24 -8.48 47.35 17.72
CA THR A 24 -8.13 46.85 19.06
C THR A 24 -9.35 46.86 20.01
N GLN A 25 -9.37 45.88 20.93
CA GLN A 25 -9.97 45.82 22.28
C GLN A 25 -11.37 46.41 22.57
N ASN A 26 -12.22 45.57 23.19
CA ASN A 26 -13.03 46.01 24.34
C ASN A 26 -13.43 44.84 25.25
N THR A 27 -13.06 44.96 26.53
CA THR A 27 -13.52 44.16 27.67
C THR A 27 -14.84 44.69 28.20
N LEU A 28 -15.81 43.80 28.45
CA LEU A 28 -16.89 44.05 29.41
C LEU A 28 -17.25 42.77 30.16
N LYS A 29 -17.00 42.82 31.48
CA LYS A 29 -17.51 41.90 32.49
C LYS A 29 -18.97 42.25 32.77
N THR A 30 -19.83 41.25 32.92
CA THR A 30 -21.04 41.33 33.75
C THR A 30 -21.33 39.97 34.42
N PRO A 31 -22.09 39.98 35.54
CA PRO A 31 -21.92 39.08 36.66
C PRO A 31 -22.90 37.91 36.68
N PHE A 32 -22.54 36.87 37.43
CA PHE A 32 -23.37 35.83 38.05
C PHE A 32 -24.86 35.77 37.67
N THR A 33 -25.25 34.63 37.09
CA THR A 33 -26.56 34.04 37.38
C THR A 33 -26.39 32.53 37.51
N ASN A 34 -26.64 32.05 38.73
CA ASN A 34 -26.61 30.64 39.09
C ASN A 34 -27.74 29.88 38.39
N HIS A 35 -27.41 28.83 37.66
CA HIS A 35 -28.38 27.80 37.29
C HIS A 35 -27.92 26.40 37.79
N PRO A 36 -28.89 25.57 38.20
CA PRO A 36 -28.64 24.43 39.08
C PRO A 36 -27.84 23.32 38.39
N LYS A 37 -26.90 22.74 39.15
CA LYS A 37 -26.24 21.46 38.84
C LYS A 37 -27.28 20.33 38.87
N THR A 38 -27.98 20.10 37.76
CA THR A 38 -28.56 18.80 37.48
C THR A 38 -27.44 17.89 37.00
N GLY A 39 -26.92 17.09 37.93
CA GLY A 39 -25.99 16.02 37.63
C GLY A 39 -26.65 14.99 36.71
N LEU A 40 -26.48 15.15 35.40
CA LEU A 40 -26.54 14.00 34.51
C LEU A 40 -25.33 13.14 34.82
N LYS A 41 -25.60 12.00 35.48
CA LYS A 41 -24.71 10.84 35.43
C LYS A 41 -24.51 10.49 33.95
N THR A 42 -23.43 10.98 33.36
CA THR A 42 -22.90 10.43 32.12
C THR A 42 -22.59 8.98 32.41
N LYS A 43 -23.46 8.08 31.92
CA LYS A 43 -23.11 6.67 31.77
C LYS A 43 -21.73 6.67 31.10
N ASN A 44 -20.74 6.02 31.71
CA ASN A 44 -19.46 5.71 31.07
C ASN A 44 -19.77 4.96 29.77
N GLN A 45 -19.97 5.70 28.68
CA GLN A 45 -20.03 5.12 27.36
C GLN A 45 -18.66 4.54 27.15
N LYS A 46 -18.59 3.21 27.13
CA LYS A 46 -17.40 2.45 26.80
C LYS A 46 -16.96 2.94 25.43
N ILE A 47 -15.98 3.85 25.40
CA ILE A 47 -15.42 4.38 24.15
C ILE A 47 -14.82 3.17 23.45
N THR A 48 -15.52 2.64 22.44
CA THR A 48 -14.96 1.59 21.61
C THR A 48 -13.71 2.17 20.95
N PRO A 49 -12.53 1.55 21.15
CA PRO A 49 -11.31 2.05 20.54
C PRO A 49 -11.46 2.05 19.03
N LYS A 50 -10.97 3.12 18.38
CA LYS A 50 -11.00 3.24 16.92
C LYS A 50 -10.23 2.07 16.28
N PRO A 51 -10.69 1.55 15.13
CA PRO A 51 -10.01 0.45 14.47
C PRO A 51 -8.60 0.89 14.04
N THR A 52 -7.60 0.08 14.38
CA THR A 52 -6.22 0.12 13.87
C THR A 52 -5.96 -1.14 13.03
N LEU A 53 -4.83 -1.18 12.30
CA LEU A 53 -4.39 -2.40 11.61
C LEU A 53 -4.31 -3.59 12.58
N PHE A 54 -3.72 -3.37 13.76
CA PHE A 54 -3.63 -4.38 14.80
C PHE A 54 -5.01 -4.88 15.25
N THR A 55 -5.96 -3.99 15.54
CA THR A 55 -7.28 -4.43 16.01
C THR A 55 -8.05 -5.14 14.90
N LEU A 56 -7.89 -4.76 13.64
CA LEU A 56 -8.53 -5.47 12.52
C LEU A 56 -7.94 -6.87 12.34
N ALA A 57 -6.61 -6.96 12.33
CA ALA A 57 -5.93 -8.24 12.25
C ALA A 57 -6.24 -9.14 13.47
N LYS A 58 -6.49 -8.56 14.66
CA LYS A 58 -6.84 -9.33 15.86
C LYS A 58 -8.29 -9.82 15.88
N ASN A 59 -9.23 -9.03 15.36
CA ASN A 59 -10.67 -9.28 15.52
C ASN A 59 -11.27 -10.22 14.46
N GLU A 60 -10.55 -10.48 13.39
CA GLU A 60 -10.96 -11.42 12.34
C GLU A 60 -9.92 -12.55 12.32
N PRO A 61 -10.32 -13.83 12.47
CA PRO A 61 -9.38 -14.91 12.70
C PRO A 61 -8.42 -15.07 11.51
N LEU A 62 -7.21 -14.51 11.67
CA LEU A 62 -6.04 -14.81 10.84
C LEU A 62 -5.82 -16.32 10.96
N HIS A 63 -6.13 -17.06 9.90
CA HIS A 63 -6.02 -18.50 9.96
C HIS A 63 -4.54 -18.84 10.12
N THR A 64 -4.15 -19.43 11.25
CA THR A 64 -2.89 -20.18 11.31
C THR A 64 -3.32 -21.64 11.33
N PRO A 65 -3.14 -22.41 10.24
CA PRO A 65 -3.47 -23.82 10.24
C PRO A 65 -2.82 -24.53 11.43
N ASP A 66 -3.55 -25.46 12.06
CA ASP A 66 -3.04 -26.26 13.16
C ASP A 66 -1.69 -26.89 12.78
N GLY A 67 -0.67 -26.71 13.63
CA GLY A 67 0.68 -27.22 13.40
C GLY A 67 1.65 -26.28 12.66
N ILE A 68 1.19 -25.15 12.11
CA ILE A 68 2.09 -24.10 11.60
C ILE A 68 2.56 -23.24 12.77
N LYS A 69 3.84 -23.35 13.15
CA LYS A 69 4.43 -22.45 14.15
C LYS A 69 4.34 -21.02 13.62
N PRO A 70 3.77 -20.07 14.41
CA PRO A 70 3.80 -18.66 14.04
C PRO A 70 5.23 -18.26 13.71
N ARG A 71 5.44 -17.59 12.57
CA ARG A 71 6.77 -17.10 12.20
C ARG A 71 7.29 -16.27 13.38
N PRO A 72 8.48 -16.54 13.94
CA PRO A 72 8.95 -15.81 15.11
C PRO A 72 8.96 -14.30 14.80
N ALA A 73 8.52 -13.49 15.75
CA ALA A 73 8.58 -12.04 15.64
C ALA A 73 10.07 -11.62 15.65
N ILE A 74 10.67 -11.49 14.47
CA ILE A 74 12.09 -11.14 14.31
C ILE A 74 12.30 -9.62 14.49
N THR A 75 11.25 -8.84 14.73
CA THR A 75 11.32 -7.37 14.82
C THR A 75 10.98 -6.87 16.21
N SER A 76 11.77 -5.88 16.67
CA SER A 76 11.55 -5.13 17.91
C SER A 76 10.39 -4.15 17.85
N ARG A 77 9.85 -3.86 16.65
CA ARG A 77 8.60 -3.12 16.49
C ARG A 77 7.42 -4.04 16.69
N THR A 78 6.56 -3.68 17.62
CA THR A 78 5.29 -4.34 17.87
C THR A 78 4.27 -3.93 16.80
N ILE A 79 3.36 -4.81 16.38
CA ILE A 79 2.35 -4.51 15.36
C ILE A 79 1.46 -3.33 15.80
N GLU A 80 1.34 -3.17 17.10
CA GLU A 80 0.69 -2.10 17.84
C GLU A 80 1.29 -0.71 17.57
N GLU A 81 2.55 -0.63 17.11
CA GLU A 81 3.21 0.63 16.74
C GLU A 81 2.89 1.10 15.32
N LEU A 82 2.19 0.30 14.50
CA LEU A 82 1.83 0.73 13.15
C LEU A 82 0.93 1.97 13.21
N PRO A 83 1.23 3.02 12.41
CA PRO A 83 0.34 4.15 12.27
C PRO A 83 -1.04 3.66 11.85
N ASP A 84 -2.07 4.10 12.56
CA ASP A 84 -3.45 3.78 12.25
C ASP A 84 -3.85 4.42 10.90
N PRO A 85 -4.04 3.62 9.83
CA PRO A 85 -4.37 4.16 8.51
C PRO A 85 -5.80 4.71 8.49
N PHE A 86 -6.70 4.26 9.37
CA PHE A 86 -8.11 4.64 9.36
C PHE A 86 -8.36 6.05 9.95
N ARG A 87 -7.33 6.68 10.52
CA ARG A 87 -7.36 8.09 10.96
C ARG A 87 -7.14 9.09 9.84
N ARG A 88 -6.44 8.70 8.77
CA ARG A 88 -6.07 9.58 7.64
C ARG A 88 -7.00 9.37 6.46
N ARG A 89 -7.13 10.37 5.58
CA ARG A 89 -7.94 10.20 4.36
C ARG A 89 -7.21 9.26 3.41
N TRP A 90 -7.96 8.56 2.57
CA TRP A 90 -7.42 7.60 1.62
C TRP A 90 -6.28 8.17 0.75
N HIS A 91 -6.41 9.43 0.30
CA HIS A 91 -5.39 10.10 -0.49
C HIS A 91 -4.18 10.58 0.34
N ASP A 92 -4.33 10.69 1.66
CA ASP A 92 -3.24 11.01 2.59
C ASP A 92 -2.47 9.74 3.05
N LEU A 93 -2.91 8.55 2.62
CA LEU A 93 -2.20 7.29 2.85
C LEU A 93 -1.03 7.13 1.89
N ASN A 94 0.13 6.83 2.45
CA ASN A 94 1.32 6.54 1.69
C ASN A 94 1.24 5.10 1.11
N LEU A 95 2.19 4.75 0.25
CA LEU A 95 2.18 3.44 -0.41
C LEU A 95 2.44 2.27 0.56
N ASN A 96 3.18 2.49 1.66
CA ASN A 96 3.39 1.48 2.69
C ASN A 96 2.08 1.16 3.43
N ASP A 97 1.30 2.19 3.79
CA ASP A 97 -0.01 2.00 4.44
C ASP A 97 -0.94 1.18 3.54
N LYS A 98 -0.97 1.53 2.25
CA LYS A 98 -1.78 0.82 1.24
C LYS A 98 -1.29 -0.61 1.03
N LEU A 99 0.02 -0.86 1.09
CA LEU A 99 0.58 -2.20 1.00
C LEU A 99 0.19 -3.05 2.23
N ALA A 100 0.26 -2.51 3.43
CA ALA A 100 -0.17 -3.22 4.64
C ALA A 100 -1.66 -3.62 4.56
N LEU A 101 -2.53 -2.69 4.16
CA LEU A 101 -3.95 -2.99 3.92
C LEU A 101 -4.15 -4.06 2.83
N SER A 102 -3.29 -4.09 1.80
CA SER A 102 -3.39 -5.06 0.72
C SER A 102 -3.14 -6.50 1.17
N PHE A 103 -2.27 -6.71 2.16
CA PHE A 103 -2.04 -8.05 2.71
C PHE A 103 -3.19 -8.50 3.60
N ILE A 104 -3.78 -7.59 4.38
CA ILE A 104 -5.01 -7.89 5.15
C ILE A 104 -6.13 -8.33 4.21
N GLU A 105 -6.41 -7.54 3.17
CA GLU A 105 -7.45 -7.92 2.19
C GLU A 105 -7.09 -9.21 1.48
N THR A 106 -5.81 -9.44 1.17
CA THR A 106 -5.43 -10.69 0.50
C THR A 106 -5.73 -11.91 1.37
N GLU A 107 -5.39 -11.89 2.66
CA GLU A 107 -5.69 -13.00 3.57
C GLU A 107 -7.20 -13.19 3.76
N ARG A 108 -7.99 -12.10 3.88
CA ARG A 108 -9.45 -12.18 4.00
C ARG A 108 -10.13 -12.93 2.86
N HIS A 109 -9.54 -12.85 1.67
CA HIS A 109 -10.00 -13.59 0.50
C HIS A 109 -9.35 -14.98 0.36
N GLY A 110 -8.64 -15.46 1.39
CA GLY A 110 -7.83 -16.69 1.40
C GLY A 110 -6.81 -16.72 0.26
N GLY A 111 -6.15 -15.59 0.04
CA GLY A 111 -5.13 -15.42 -0.98
C GLY A 111 -3.78 -16.03 -0.58
N TYR A 112 -2.83 -15.88 -1.49
CA TYR A 112 -1.51 -16.49 -1.40
C TYR A 112 -0.43 -15.43 -1.31
N SER A 113 0.57 -15.67 -0.46
CA SER A 113 1.86 -15.02 -0.54
C SER A 113 2.69 -15.64 -1.66
N PHE A 114 3.55 -14.84 -2.28
CA PHE A 114 4.51 -15.36 -3.24
C PHE A 114 5.86 -14.65 -3.17
N ARG A 115 6.90 -15.39 -3.55
CA ARG A 115 8.23 -14.87 -3.89
C ARG A 115 8.55 -15.23 -5.32
N LEU A 116 9.18 -14.32 -6.06
CA LEU A 116 9.69 -14.58 -7.39
C LEU A 116 11.09 -13.97 -7.57
N THR A 117 12.06 -14.83 -7.87
CA THR A 117 13.40 -14.44 -8.32
C THR A 117 13.39 -14.21 -9.83
N PHE A 118 14.00 -13.12 -10.29
CA PHE A 118 14.08 -12.83 -11.71
C PHE A 118 15.27 -13.51 -12.37
N SER A 119 15.15 -13.84 -13.66
CA SER A 119 16.33 -14.12 -14.48
C SER A 119 17.26 -12.92 -14.50
N ALA A 120 18.57 -13.16 -14.67
CA ALA A 120 19.55 -12.08 -14.71
C ALA A 120 19.19 -11.04 -15.79
N GLN A 121 18.83 -11.49 -17.00
CA GLN A 121 18.43 -10.62 -18.10
C GLN A 121 17.23 -9.73 -17.74
N LEU A 122 16.20 -10.30 -17.11
CA LEU A 122 15.04 -9.52 -16.69
C LEU A 122 15.40 -8.56 -15.56
N ALA A 123 16.19 -9.00 -14.57
CA ALA A 123 16.65 -8.15 -13.48
C ALA A 123 17.38 -6.91 -14.01
N TRP A 124 18.32 -7.09 -14.96
CA TRP A 124 19.02 -5.97 -15.60
C TRP A 124 18.06 -5.01 -16.31
N LYS A 125 17.10 -5.54 -17.09
CA LYS A 125 16.08 -4.72 -17.77
C LYS A 125 15.26 -3.92 -16.77
N LEU A 126 14.86 -4.53 -15.65
CA LEU A 126 14.06 -3.86 -14.62
C LEU A 126 14.87 -2.79 -13.88
N LEU A 127 16.15 -3.04 -13.58
CA LEU A 127 17.01 -2.05 -12.92
C LEU A 127 17.32 -0.84 -13.81
N ALA A 128 17.38 -1.02 -15.12
CA ALA A 128 17.54 0.07 -16.07
C ALA A 128 16.27 0.91 -16.29
N ALA A 129 15.11 0.45 -15.82
CA ALA A 129 13.84 1.14 -16.01
C ALA A 129 13.64 2.25 -14.95
N SER A 130 13.08 3.39 -15.36
CA SER A 130 12.68 4.48 -14.45
C SER A 130 11.48 4.13 -13.56
N ASP A 131 10.66 3.18 -13.99
CA ASP A 131 9.55 2.60 -13.23
C ASP A 131 9.53 1.06 -13.41
N PRO A 132 10.39 0.33 -12.68
CA PRO A 132 10.54 -1.11 -12.78
C PRO A 132 9.25 -1.87 -12.44
N ALA A 133 8.48 -1.37 -11.47
CA ALA A 133 7.25 -2.01 -11.02
C ALA A 133 6.16 -1.98 -12.09
N THR A 134 5.97 -0.83 -12.73
CA THR A 134 5.04 -0.71 -13.85
C THR A 134 5.48 -1.54 -15.04
N VAL A 135 6.77 -1.51 -15.40
CA VAL A 135 7.32 -2.33 -16.50
C VAL A 135 7.10 -3.81 -16.25
N PHE A 136 7.46 -4.32 -15.07
CA PHE A 136 7.25 -5.72 -14.71
C PHE A 136 5.76 -6.10 -14.76
N CYS A 137 4.88 -5.28 -14.19
CA CYS A 137 3.44 -5.54 -14.23
C CYS A 137 2.91 -5.61 -15.67
N ARG A 138 3.22 -4.61 -16.49
CA ARG A 138 2.68 -4.44 -17.85
C ARG A 138 3.17 -5.54 -18.78
N ASP A 139 4.48 -5.81 -18.77
CA ASP A 139 5.12 -6.63 -19.79
C ASP A 139 5.20 -8.11 -19.41
N HIS A 140 5.11 -8.43 -18.11
CA HIS A 140 5.41 -9.79 -17.62
C HIS A 140 4.28 -10.39 -16.79
N LEU A 141 3.97 -9.79 -15.62
CA LEU A 141 3.03 -10.41 -14.67
C LEU A 141 1.58 -10.42 -15.18
N ARG A 142 1.07 -9.28 -15.67
CA ARG A 142 -0.33 -9.20 -16.14
C ARG A 142 -0.59 -10.09 -17.36
N PRO A 143 0.27 -10.14 -18.39
CA PRO A 143 0.10 -11.09 -19.49
C PRO A 143 0.10 -12.54 -19.02
N ALA A 144 1.03 -12.93 -18.12
CA ALA A 144 1.09 -14.28 -17.59
C ALA A 144 -0.19 -14.66 -16.82
N LEU A 145 -0.68 -13.76 -15.96
CA LEU A 145 -1.95 -13.95 -15.25
C LEU A 145 -3.14 -14.08 -16.20
N LYS A 146 -3.25 -13.20 -17.20
CA LYS A 146 -4.34 -13.27 -18.19
C LYS A 146 -4.32 -14.57 -18.98
N GLN A 147 -3.14 -15.06 -19.33
CA GLN A 147 -3.02 -16.32 -20.06
C GLN A 147 -3.45 -17.52 -19.22
N GLU A 148 -3.08 -17.56 -17.94
CA GLU A 148 -3.39 -18.69 -17.05
C GLU A 148 -4.83 -18.65 -16.52
N PHE A 149 -5.36 -17.47 -16.23
CA PHE A 149 -6.63 -17.27 -15.52
C PHE A 149 -7.72 -16.58 -16.35
N GLY A 150 -7.44 -16.20 -17.59
CA GLY A 150 -8.35 -15.43 -18.44
C GLY A 150 -8.54 -13.97 -17.98
N LYS A 151 -7.98 -13.57 -16.84
CA LYS A 151 -8.12 -12.24 -16.23
C LYS A 151 -6.88 -11.86 -15.43
N VAL A 152 -6.78 -10.59 -15.05
CA VAL A 152 -5.77 -10.13 -14.10
C VAL A 152 -6.32 -10.33 -12.70
N LEU A 153 -5.65 -11.17 -11.90
CA LEU A 153 -6.00 -11.36 -10.49
C LEU A 153 -5.53 -10.15 -9.65
N PRO A 154 -6.21 -9.81 -8.53
CA PRO A 154 -5.75 -8.75 -7.64
C PRO A 154 -4.43 -9.15 -6.96
N TYR A 155 -3.38 -8.36 -7.13
CA TYR A 155 -2.07 -8.59 -6.51
C TYR A 155 -1.47 -7.32 -5.92
N SER A 156 -0.51 -7.50 -5.01
CA SER A 156 0.47 -6.50 -4.59
C SER A 156 1.84 -7.14 -4.43
N PHE A 157 2.92 -6.38 -4.63
CA PHE A 157 4.27 -6.85 -4.37
C PHE A 157 5.24 -5.70 -4.11
N ARG A 158 6.40 -6.05 -3.60
CA ARG A 158 7.56 -5.18 -3.44
C ARG A 158 8.81 -5.86 -3.98
N PHE A 159 9.68 -5.09 -4.65
CA PHE A 159 11.03 -5.53 -4.99
C PHE A 159 11.90 -5.60 -3.75
N GLU A 160 12.83 -6.55 -3.77
CA GLU A 160 13.83 -6.75 -2.75
C GLU A 160 15.13 -7.25 -3.37
N PHE A 161 16.25 -6.82 -2.82
CA PHE A 161 17.54 -7.47 -3.06
C PHE A 161 17.83 -8.49 -1.98
N SER A 162 18.23 -9.71 -2.38
CA SER A 162 18.78 -10.67 -1.42
C SER A 162 20.13 -10.19 -0.91
N LYS A 163 20.65 -10.84 0.14
CA LYS A 163 22.00 -10.55 0.66
C LYS A 163 23.07 -10.75 -0.41
N GLU A 164 22.85 -11.70 -1.30
CA GLU A 164 23.71 -12.05 -2.44
C GLU A 164 23.52 -11.09 -3.62
N GLY A 165 22.70 -10.05 -3.49
CA GLY A 165 22.47 -9.05 -4.54
C GLY A 165 21.48 -9.48 -5.62
N THR A 166 20.72 -10.55 -5.40
CA THR A 166 19.73 -11.03 -6.38
C THR A 166 18.42 -10.25 -6.26
N LEU A 167 17.98 -9.62 -7.36
CA LEU A 167 16.69 -8.94 -7.43
C LEU A 167 15.55 -9.98 -7.45
N HIS A 168 14.59 -9.79 -6.56
CA HIS A 168 13.38 -10.60 -6.49
C HIS A 168 12.20 -9.74 -6.03
N ILE A 169 11.00 -10.31 -6.03
CA ILE A 169 9.82 -9.71 -5.42
C ILE A 169 9.24 -10.63 -4.37
N HIS A 170 8.65 -10.01 -3.36
CA HIS A 170 7.69 -10.64 -2.45
C HIS A 170 6.35 -9.95 -2.59
N GLY A 171 5.29 -10.73 -2.65
CA GLY A 171 3.95 -10.19 -2.86
C GLY A 171 2.87 -11.07 -2.31
N ALA A 172 1.65 -10.67 -2.61
CA ALA A 172 0.45 -11.41 -2.30
C ALA A 172 -0.56 -11.28 -3.45
N ILE A 173 -1.40 -12.29 -3.62
CA ILE A 173 -2.39 -12.40 -4.70
C ILE A 173 -3.69 -13.01 -4.21
N ILE A 174 -4.81 -12.43 -4.63
CA ILE A 174 -6.16 -12.94 -4.34
C ILE A 174 -6.58 -13.89 -5.45
N ILE A 175 -7.00 -15.08 -5.06
CA ILE A 175 -7.54 -16.10 -5.96
C ILE A 175 -9.04 -16.27 -5.69
N PRO A 176 -9.89 -16.26 -6.72
CA PRO A 176 -11.30 -16.60 -6.57
C PRO A 176 -11.48 -17.99 -5.96
N GLU A 177 -12.44 -18.13 -5.04
CA GLU A 177 -12.67 -19.37 -4.30
C GLU A 177 -12.92 -20.59 -5.20
N MET A 178 -13.60 -20.37 -6.33
CA MET A 178 -13.90 -21.39 -7.36
C MET A 178 -12.66 -21.93 -8.08
N GLU A 179 -11.50 -21.29 -7.95
CA GLU A 179 -10.27 -21.61 -8.71
C GLU A 179 -9.15 -22.21 -7.83
N ARG A 180 -9.47 -22.64 -6.60
CA ARG A 180 -8.46 -23.06 -5.61
C ARG A 180 -7.81 -24.43 -5.87
N THR A 181 -8.45 -25.32 -6.62
CA THR A 181 -7.85 -26.62 -6.94
C THR A 181 -6.64 -26.47 -7.86
N GLY A 182 -5.47 -26.96 -7.41
CA GLY A 182 -4.22 -26.89 -8.18
C GLY A 182 -3.64 -25.47 -8.31
N ILE A 183 -4.08 -24.54 -7.47
CA ILE A 183 -3.75 -23.12 -7.64
C ILE A 183 -2.26 -22.81 -7.45
N GLU A 184 -1.59 -23.49 -6.53
CA GLU A 184 -0.16 -23.28 -6.27
C GLU A 184 0.66 -23.60 -7.53
N GLN A 185 0.39 -24.72 -8.20
CA GLN A 185 1.07 -25.10 -9.44
C GLN A 185 0.82 -24.09 -10.56
N ARG A 186 -0.40 -23.59 -10.70
CA ARG A 186 -0.77 -22.57 -11.69
C ARG A 186 -0.08 -21.24 -11.40
N LEU A 187 -0.02 -20.82 -10.13
CA LEU A 187 0.72 -19.62 -9.73
C LEU A 187 2.23 -19.79 -9.94
N HIS A 188 2.80 -20.95 -9.65
CA HIS A 188 4.20 -21.24 -9.98
C HIS A 188 4.46 -21.10 -11.49
N SER A 189 3.58 -21.65 -12.33
CA SER A 189 3.65 -21.50 -13.80
C SER A 189 3.65 -20.03 -14.21
N VAL A 190 2.71 -19.23 -13.70
CA VAL A 190 2.62 -17.79 -13.96
C VAL A 190 3.87 -17.04 -13.51
N LEU A 191 4.33 -17.28 -12.29
CA LEU A 191 5.46 -16.57 -11.72
C LEU A 191 6.76 -16.93 -12.45
N ASN A 192 6.99 -18.20 -12.75
CA ASN A 192 8.16 -18.63 -13.51
C ASN A 192 8.17 -18.04 -14.93
N LYS A 193 7.00 -18.01 -15.58
CA LYS A 193 6.85 -17.35 -16.88
C LYS A 193 7.11 -15.85 -16.80
N ALA A 194 6.56 -15.18 -15.80
CA ALA A 194 6.75 -13.74 -15.61
C ALA A 194 8.19 -13.37 -15.24
N GLY A 195 8.88 -14.23 -14.48
CA GLY A 195 10.25 -13.98 -14.02
C GLY A 195 11.34 -14.28 -15.04
N GLY A 196 11.00 -14.88 -16.18
CA GLY A 196 11.96 -15.37 -17.18
C GLY A 196 12.67 -16.65 -16.75
N SER A 197 13.39 -17.31 -17.64
CA SER A 197 14.07 -18.57 -17.30
C SER A 197 15.29 -18.31 -16.41
N THR A 198 15.36 -19.00 -15.27
CA THR A 198 16.50 -18.93 -14.34
C THR A 198 17.49 -20.10 -14.50
N GLY A 199 17.18 -21.08 -15.36
CA GLY A 199 18.05 -22.20 -15.73
C GLY A 199 18.25 -23.27 -14.65
N THR A 200 18.29 -22.90 -13.37
CA THR A 200 18.48 -23.81 -12.22
C THR A 200 17.89 -23.23 -10.93
N GLY A 201 17.28 -24.08 -10.08
CA GLY A 201 16.82 -23.74 -8.72
C GLY A 201 15.35 -23.32 -8.60
N THR A 202 14.88 -23.17 -7.36
CA THR A 202 13.50 -22.74 -7.06
C THR A 202 13.34 -21.24 -7.35
N GLN A 203 12.76 -20.92 -8.50
CA GLN A 203 12.54 -19.55 -8.96
C GLN A 203 11.40 -18.84 -8.23
N SER A 204 10.33 -19.56 -7.94
CA SER A 204 9.14 -19.04 -7.28
C SER A 204 8.78 -19.87 -6.06
N HIS A 205 8.19 -19.21 -5.07
CA HIS A 205 7.59 -19.84 -3.91
C HIS A 205 6.18 -19.29 -3.78
N VAL A 206 5.20 -20.16 -3.57
CA VAL A 206 3.80 -19.81 -3.35
C VAL A 206 3.34 -20.51 -2.09
N ALA A 207 2.69 -19.78 -1.19
CA ALA A 207 2.09 -20.36 -0.01
C ALA A 207 0.88 -19.53 0.40
N PRO A 208 -0.14 -20.12 1.03
CA PRO A 208 -1.23 -19.35 1.62
C PRO A 208 -0.70 -18.20 2.48
N LEU A 209 -1.33 -17.03 2.37
CA LEU A 209 -0.93 -15.88 3.18
C LEU A 209 -1.55 -16.02 4.56
N TYR A 210 -0.69 -15.97 5.58
CA TYR A 210 -1.07 -15.92 6.99
C TYR A 210 -0.28 -14.82 7.69
N ASP A 211 -0.86 -14.20 8.72
CA ASP A 211 -0.22 -13.14 9.51
C ASP A 211 0.30 -11.98 8.63
N PRO A 212 -0.63 -11.26 7.95
CA PRO A 212 -0.32 -10.32 6.88
C PRO A 212 0.49 -9.12 7.37
N LEU A 213 0.34 -8.75 8.64
CA LEU A 213 1.10 -7.64 9.24
C LEU A 213 2.54 -8.06 9.54
N ARG A 214 2.78 -9.27 10.05
CA ARG A 214 4.15 -9.78 10.18
C ARG A 214 4.81 -9.96 8.82
N TYR A 215 4.06 -10.40 7.80
CA TYR A 215 4.55 -10.44 6.43
C TYR A 215 4.91 -9.03 5.90
N PHE A 216 4.08 -8.03 6.16
CA PHE A 216 4.40 -6.63 5.85
C PHE A 216 5.70 -6.15 6.51
N TYR A 217 5.87 -6.40 7.81
CA TYR A 217 7.08 -6.01 8.55
C TYR A 217 8.34 -6.67 8.01
N TYR A 218 8.24 -7.96 7.65
CA TYR A 218 9.33 -8.68 7.01
C TYR A 218 9.80 -7.94 5.74
N LEU A 219 8.87 -7.42 4.93
CA LEU A 219 9.17 -6.66 3.71
C LEU A 219 9.55 -5.20 3.94
N GLU A 220 9.28 -4.64 5.11
CA GLU A 220 9.71 -3.28 5.46
C GLU A 220 11.22 -3.27 5.77
N LYS A 221 11.73 -4.33 6.40
CA LYS A 221 13.13 -4.44 6.83
C LYS A 221 14.12 -4.22 5.69
N SER A 222 13.87 -4.81 4.54
CA SER A 222 14.73 -4.75 3.34
C SER A 222 14.43 -3.56 2.42
N ALA A 223 13.35 -2.81 2.70
CA ALA A 223 12.86 -1.77 1.79
C ALA A 223 13.82 -0.58 1.66
N LYS A 224 14.48 -0.17 2.74
CA LYS A 224 15.43 0.95 2.73
C LYS A 224 16.63 0.63 1.84
N GLU A 225 17.23 -0.53 2.04
CA GLU A 225 18.38 -1.00 1.25
C GLU A 225 17.99 -1.16 -0.23
N THR A 226 16.83 -1.76 -0.50
CA THR A 226 16.37 -1.93 -1.88
C THR A 226 16.15 -0.59 -2.58
N ARG A 227 15.54 0.39 -1.91
CA ARG A 227 15.39 1.75 -2.48
C ARG A 227 16.74 2.38 -2.81
N SER A 228 17.74 2.22 -1.93
CA SER A 228 19.10 2.72 -2.18
C SER A 228 19.79 2.00 -3.33
N LYS A 229 19.48 0.74 -3.60
CA LYS A 229 20.05 0.02 -4.76
C LYS A 229 19.30 0.29 -6.07
N MET A 230 18.09 0.84 -6.00
CA MET A 230 17.26 1.20 -7.15
C MET A 230 17.15 2.73 -7.30
N GLU A 231 18.27 3.45 -7.15
CA GLU A 231 18.32 4.93 -7.12
C GLU A 231 17.68 5.62 -8.34
N HIS A 232 17.69 4.98 -9.52
CA HIS A 232 17.06 5.50 -10.73
C HIS A 232 15.53 5.34 -10.77
N ASN A 233 14.93 4.73 -9.75
CA ASN A 233 13.50 4.47 -9.68
C ASN A 233 12.73 5.66 -9.07
N LEU A 234 12.06 6.41 -9.93
CA LEU A 234 11.29 7.61 -9.54
C LEU A 234 9.91 7.30 -8.94
N LYS A 235 9.38 6.09 -9.18
CA LYS A 235 7.99 5.73 -8.83
C LYS A 235 7.87 4.67 -7.73
N GLY A 236 9.00 4.14 -7.30
CA GLY A 236 9.12 3.28 -6.13
C GLY A 236 9.14 1.78 -6.44
N ILE A 237 9.43 1.01 -5.40
CA ILE A 237 9.71 -0.42 -5.48
C ILE A 237 8.49 -1.30 -5.20
N THR A 238 7.27 -0.76 -5.29
CA THR A 238 6.05 -1.43 -4.83
C THR A 238 4.94 -1.25 -5.85
N ALA A 239 4.23 -2.33 -6.15
CA ALA A 239 3.04 -2.32 -7.00
C ALA A 239 1.83 -2.83 -6.21
N ILE A 240 0.69 -2.22 -6.47
CA ILE A 240 -0.62 -2.71 -6.06
C ILE A 240 -1.52 -2.58 -7.28
N SER A 241 -2.11 -3.70 -7.70
CA SER A 241 -3.06 -3.78 -8.82
C SER A 241 -4.25 -2.85 -8.61
N GLY A 242 -4.93 -2.46 -9.69
CA GLY A 242 -6.10 -1.56 -9.60
C GLY A 242 -7.26 -2.23 -8.88
N GLU A 243 -7.44 -3.52 -9.15
CA GLU A 243 -8.42 -4.41 -8.56
C GLU A 243 -8.23 -4.48 -7.04
N LEU A 244 -7.00 -4.73 -6.57
CA LEU A 244 -6.71 -4.77 -5.13
C LEU A 244 -6.83 -3.38 -4.49
N LYS A 245 -6.45 -2.30 -5.20
CA LYS A 245 -6.62 -0.91 -4.73
C LYS A 245 -8.08 -0.57 -4.41
N GLN A 246 -9.03 -1.09 -5.18
CA GLN A 246 -10.46 -0.88 -4.94
C GLN A 246 -10.91 -1.59 -3.65
N LEU A 247 -10.49 -2.84 -3.45
CA LEU A 247 -10.80 -3.62 -2.25
C LEU A 247 -10.26 -2.94 -0.98
N ILE A 248 -8.97 -2.57 -0.97
CA ILE A 248 -8.37 -1.92 0.20
C ILE A 248 -8.94 -0.53 0.46
N LYS A 249 -9.43 0.17 -0.58
CA LYS A 249 -10.12 1.45 -0.41
C LYS A 249 -11.48 1.24 0.24
N ALA A 250 -12.24 0.23 -0.18
CA ALA A 250 -13.50 -0.13 0.45
C ALA A 250 -13.30 -0.53 1.92
N LEU A 251 -12.31 -1.38 2.21
CA LEU A 251 -11.90 -1.71 3.58
C LEU A 251 -11.62 -0.44 4.39
N HIS A 252 -10.78 0.44 3.84
CA HIS A 252 -10.40 1.70 4.48
C HIS A 252 -11.62 2.57 4.79
N ASP A 253 -12.48 2.80 3.82
CA ASP A 253 -13.62 3.70 3.97
C ASP A 253 -14.66 3.15 4.96
N ASN A 254 -14.87 1.83 4.99
CA ASN A 254 -15.77 1.17 5.94
C ASN A 254 -15.27 1.26 7.40
N ASN A 255 -13.95 1.34 7.59
CA ASN A 255 -13.33 1.36 8.92
C ASN A 255 -12.87 2.76 9.34
N ARG A 256 -12.86 3.71 8.41
CA ARG A 256 -12.59 5.12 8.69
C ARG A 256 -13.70 5.65 9.57
N THR A 257 -13.38 5.97 10.82
CA THR A 257 -14.26 6.81 11.62
C THR A 257 -14.32 8.19 10.98
N ASN A 258 -15.50 8.64 10.58
CA ASN A 258 -15.75 10.04 10.26
C ASN A 258 -15.50 10.85 11.53
N ALA A 259 -14.26 11.29 11.75
CA ALA A 259 -13.98 12.37 12.67
C ALA A 259 -14.62 13.62 12.06
N LYS A 260 -15.85 13.92 12.49
CA LYS A 260 -16.35 15.29 12.51
C LYS A 260 -15.59 16.06 13.58
#